data_AF-A0A9D0VLJ1-F1
#
_entry.id   AF-A0A9D0VLJ1-F1
#
_cell.length_a   1.000
_cell.length_b   1.000
_cell.length_c   1.000
_cell.angle_alpha   90.00
_cell.angle_beta   90.00
_cell.angle_gamma   90.00
#
_symmetry.space_group_name_H-M   'P 1'
#
loop_
_entity.id
_entity.type
_entity.pdbx_description
1 polymer ?
#
loop_
_entity_poly.entity_id
_entity_poly.type
_entity_poly.pdbx_seq_one_letter_code
_entity_poly.pdbx_strand_id
1 'polypeptide(L)'
;VVGAPPPRWDEAVAARLVDHHGRLATLASMMAGCSITLEASRGAGGIRGTTLLLPEAIDRGPDAEVNRALYVVRVCLDATMVRLRPRRVGADATRATAAAARALLEDELPRFAAISQELSEWIDPPDPETGACLLWGRLLEIPQLDEVHAAASAPSDVQTEIATLGVEDVTLEPLRPEDERELPLHSFEKVELLERFNGNLRQLDGDDDLQAHLEALDEVDLGHLVRGGPDTAAVLSAEIGIEARIPDVSKAVGDEPHVAYPEWDCHSGRYRPRWCAVYPTSMGAPVRTGASEAALRRRRHLVERLHHALLTHRSERRTVTRQIDGTIDIDAVVDALGELRAGRQPSDQLYMRRRQITRDVATTVLLDISLSSDAWIAGTRVLDIARDAVLVLGEVAERLHDPLQVLAFASHTRNRIRVFVVRDWDEPWTRAKARLDHLTPQGYTRLGPAVRHAAALLDRHRARRKLLLVITDGKPTDFDRYEGRYGTRDVKRALDEATDLGIAVHALAIDEVARHALPTMLGPGRWTVLSNPERLPEALGHVYDRLTA
;
A
#
# COMPACT_ATOMS: atom_id res chain seq x y z
N VAL A 1 -0.88 -1.56 32.65
CA VAL A 1 0.18 -2.51 33.07
C VAL A 1 -0.49 -3.87 33.19
N VAL A 2 -0.50 -4.66 32.11
CA VAL A 2 -0.94 -6.06 32.14
C VAL A 2 0.36 -6.87 32.15
N GLY A 3 0.65 -7.55 33.26
CA GLY A 3 1.90 -8.28 33.45
C GLY A 3 2.04 -9.42 32.44
N ALA A 4 3.24 -9.59 31.90
CA ALA A 4 3.58 -10.73 31.04
C ALA A 4 3.35 -12.04 31.82
N PRO A 5 2.90 -13.13 31.15
CA PRO A 5 2.75 -14.43 31.80
C PRO A 5 4.09 -14.89 32.39
N PRO A 6 4.08 -15.62 33.52
CA PRO A 6 5.30 -16.11 34.14
C PRO A 6 6.07 -17.03 33.17
N PRO A 7 7.41 -17.00 33.17
CA PRO A 7 8.22 -17.86 32.33
C PRO A 7 7.95 -19.35 32.63
N ARG A 8 8.05 -20.18 31.59
CA ARG A 8 7.79 -21.64 31.67
C ARG A 8 8.96 -22.47 32.22
N TRP A 9 10.02 -21.80 32.72
CA TRP A 9 11.24 -22.43 33.21
C TRP A 9 11.54 -21.95 34.63
N ASP A 10 12.23 -22.78 35.41
CA ASP A 10 12.63 -22.43 36.78
C ASP A 10 13.75 -21.38 36.76
N GLU A 11 13.41 -20.13 37.07
CA GLU A 11 14.35 -19.00 37.11
C GLU A 11 15.54 -19.21 38.06
N ALA A 12 15.43 -20.07 39.08
CA ALA A 12 16.50 -20.30 40.04
C ALA A 12 17.67 -21.11 39.46
N VAL A 13 17.40 -21.97 38.47
CA VAL A 13 18.38 -22.89 37.88
C VAL A 13 18.57 -22.69 36.38
N ALA A 14 17.69 -21.94 35.70
CA ALA A 14 17.72 -21.75 34.26
C ALA A 14 18.97 -20.99 33.77
N ALA A 15 19.56 -21.48 32.68
CA ALA A 15 20.47 -20.69 31.85
C ALA A 15 19.69 -20.09 30.67
N ARG A 16 19.80 -18.77 30.44
CA ARG A 16 19.10 -18.10 29.34
C ARG A 16 20.03 -17.92 28.15
N LEU A 17 19.51 -18.14 26.94
CA LEU A 17 20.28 -17.97 25.71
C LEU A 17 20.80 -16.53 25.55
N VAL A 18 19.98 -15.54 25.90
CA VAL A 18 20.32 -14.11 25.79
C VAL A 18 21.58 -13.73 26.58
N ASP A 19 21.82 -14.38 27.72
CA ASP A 19 22.97 -14.07 28.59
C ASP A 19 24.31 -14.58 28.00
N HIS A 20 24.24 -15.48 27.03
CA HIS A 20 25.39 -16.20 26.48
C HIS A 20 25.49 -16.16 24.95
N HIS A 21 24.55 -15.48 24.28
CA HIS A 21 24.36 -15.46 22.83
C HIS A 21 25.66 -15.18 22.06
N GLY A 22 26.35 -14.08 22.37
CA GLY A 22 27.57 -13.69 21.64
C GLY A 22 28.72 -14.70 21.76
N ARG A 23 28.89 -15.33 22.93
CA ARG A 23 29.93 -16.35 23.14
C ARG A 23 29.59 -17.65 22.41
N LEU A 24 28.32 -18.05 22.48
CA LEU A 24 27.83 -19.24 21.81
C LEU A 24 27.85 -19.09 20.29
N ALA A 25 27.49 -17.93 19.73
CA ALA A 25 27.53 -17.69 18.29
C ALA A 25 28.95 -17.72 17.73
N THR A 26 29.91 -17.18 18.49
CA THR A 26 31.34 -17.24 18.14
C THR A 26 31.83 -18.68 18.15
N LEU A 27 31.52 -19.45 19.20
CA LEU A 27 31.86 -20.86 19.29
C LEU A 27 31.22 -21.67 18.15
N ALA A 28 29.94 -21.45 17.85
CA ALA A 28 29.22 -22.12 16.78
C ALA A 28 29.90 -21.89 15.42
N SER A 29 30.29 -20.64 15.13
CA SER A 29 30.96 -20.29 13.88
C SER A 29 32.34 -20.92 13.76
N MET A 30 33.09 -21.00 14.87
CA MET A 30 34.40 -21.69 14.92
C MET A 30 34.26 -23.18 14.67
N MET A 31 33.27 -23.84 15.28
CA MET A 31 33.06 -25.28 15.16
C MET A 31 32.50 -25.67 13.78
N ALA A 32 31.61 -24.86 13.21
CA ALA A 32 31.01 -25.11 11.89
C ALA A 32 31.96 -24.81 10.73
N GLY A 33 32.94 -23.92 10.93
CA GLY A 33 33.84 -23.44 9.87
C GLY A 33 33.16 -22.46 8.90
N CYS A 34 31.99 -21.92 9.25
CA CYS A 34 31.26 -20.88 8.53
C CYS A 34 30.54 -19.96 9.53
N SER A 35 29.99 -18.83 9.06
CA SER A 35 29.22 -17.94 9.93
C SER A 35 27.93 -18.61 10.36
N ILE A 36 27.71 -18.75 11.67
CA ILE A 36 26.51 -19.34 12.26
C ILE A 36 25.70 -18.28 13.01
N THR A 37 24.39 -18.23 12.74
CA THR A 37 23.44 -17.37 13.44
C THR A 37 22.67 -18.18 14.49
N LEU A 38 22.56 -17.67 15.71
CA LEU A 38 21.76 -18.29 16.77
C LEU A 38 20.43 -17.55 16.94
N GLU A 39 19.33 -18.28 16.93
CA GLU A 39 17.98 -17.74 17.17
C GLU A 39 17.30 -18.51 18.31
N ALA A 40 16.53 -17.78 19.14
CA ALA A 40 15.77 -18.38 20.22
C ALA A 40 14.49 -19.02 19.68
N SER A 41 14.12 -20.17 20.23
CA SER A 41 13.01 -20.99 19.78
C SER A 41 12.21 -21.52 20.96
N ARG A 42 10.91 -21.71 20.76
CA ARG A 42 9.96 -22.06 21.84
C ARG A 42 10.04 -23.52 22.31
N GLY A 43 10.70 -24.40 21.58
CA GLY A 43 10.85 -25.82 21.92
C GLY A 43 12.32 -26.27 21.89
N ALA A 44 12.57 -27.49 21.42
CA ALA A 44 13.91 -28.09 21.43
C ALA A 44 14.85 -27.48 20.38
N GLY A 45 14.31 -26.72 19.43
CA GLY A 45 15.05 -26.08 18.36
C GLY A 45 15.41 -27.02 17.20
N GLY A 46 16.34 -26.59 16.35
CA GLY A 46 16.62 -27.22 15.07
C GLY A 46 17.70 -26.52 14.27
N ILE A 47 18.20 -27.19 13.25
CA ILE A 47 19.26 -26.69 12.37
C ILE A 47 18.67 -26.36 11.01
N ARG A 48 18.76 -25.09 10.59
CA ARG A 48 18.30 -24.61 9.28
C ARG A 48 19.46 -23.92 8.56
N GLY A 49 20.15 -24.65 7.68
CA GLY A 49 21.33 -24.12 6.99
C GLY A 49 22.41 -23.69 7.95
N THR A 50 22.70 -22.39 7.98
CA THR A 50 23.68 -21.77 8.89
C THR A 50 23.02 -21.15 10.13
N THR A 51 21.72 -21.35 10.35
CA THR A 51 21.00 -20.89 11.54
C THR A 51 20.75 -22.06 12.50
N LEU A 52 21.15 -21.88 13.76
CA LEU A 52 20.82 -22.80 14.85
C LEU A 52 19.69 -22.19 15.69
N LEU A 53 18.56 -22.89 15.72
CA LEU A 53 17.44 -22.58 16.60
C LEU A 53 17.70 -23.29 17.93
N LEU A 54 17.78 -22.52 19.02
CA LEU A 54 18.06 -23.02 20.36
C LEU A 54 16.91 -22.64 21.32
N PRO A 55 16.65 -23.42 22.38
CA PRO A 55 15.69 -23.04 23.40
C PRO A 55 15.99 -21.65 23.99
N GLU A 56 14.95 -20.92 24.43
CA GLU A 56 15.11 -19.63 25.13
C GLU A 56 15.86 -19.76 26.47
N ALA A 57 15.58 -20.85 27.19
CA ALA A 57 16.20 -21.20 28.44
C ALA A 57 16.33 -22.72 28.55
N ILE A 58 17.36 -23.19 29.27
CA ILE A 58 17.54 -24.59 29.66
C ILE A 58 17.55 -24.64 31.18
N ASP A 59 16.68 -25.47 31.77
CA ASP A 59 16.47 -25.60 33.22
C ASP A 59 16.46 -27.06 33.70
N ARG A 60 17.09 -27.98 32.95
CA ARG A 60 17.05 -29.43 33.23
C ARG A 60 18.10 -29.91 34.24
N GLY A 61 19.24 -29.24 34.28
CA GLY A 61 20.31 -29.52 35.24
C GLY A 61 20.00 -28.97 36.64
N PRO A 62 20.72 -29.47 37.66
CA PRO A 62 20.51 -29.11 39.07
C PRO A 62 20.86 -27.66 39.41
N ASP A 63 21.69 -27.01 38.57
CA ASP A 63 22.11 -25.63 38.73
C ASP A 63 22.32 -24.92 37.38
N ALA A 64 22.50 -23.60 37.44
CA ALA A 64 22.72 -22.77 36.26
C ALA A 64 24.07 -23.05 35.54
N GLU A 65 25.04 -23.67 36.20
CA GLU A 65 26.34 -23.96 35.61
C GLU A 65 26.25 -25.19 34.69
N VAL A 66 25.57 -26.25 35.15
CA VAL A 66 25.23 -27.43 34.33
C VAL A 66 24.37 -27.03 33.14
N ASN A 67 23.37 -26.15 33.33
CA ASN A 67 22.52 -25.67 32.25
C ASN A 67 23.28 -24.81 31.21
N ARG A 68 24.33 -24.09 31.60
CA ARG A 68 25.24 -23.43 30.65
C ARG A 68 26.10 -24.41 29.88
N ALA A 69 26.61 -25.44 30.56
CA ALA A 69 27.39 -26.49 29.91
C ALA A 69 26.55 -27.23 28.86
N LEU A 70 25.26 -27.44 29.12
CA LEU A 70 24.30 -27.98 28.16
C LEU A 70 24.22 -27.13 26.88
N TYR A 71 24.13 -25.79 26.97
CA TYR A 71 24.17 -24.92 25.78
C TYR A 71 25.47 -25.03 24.99
N VAL A 72 26.61 -25.13 25.68
CA VAL A 72 27.92 -25.24 25.02
C VAL A 72 28.00 -26.54 24.23
N VAL A 73 27.65 -27.67 24.84
CA VAL A 73 27.65 -28.97 24.17
C VAL A 73 26.63 -29.01 23.03
N ARG A 74 25.44 -28.44 23.27
CA ARG A 74 24.37 -28.29 22.27
C ARG A 74 24.86 -27.58 21.00
N VAL A 75 25.51 -26.43 21.19
CA VAL A 75 26.03 -25.61 20.09
C VAL A 75 27.17 -26.31 19.37
N CYS A 76 28.08 -26.97 20.09
CA CYS A 76 29.16 -27.73 19.48
C CYS A 76 28.63 -28.86 18.59
N LEU A 77 27.62 -29.61 19.06
CA LEU A 77 27.00 -30.68 18.29
C LEU A 77 26.31 -30.14 17.04
N ASP A 78 25.46 -29.14 17.18
CA ASP A 78 24.72 -28.56 16.06
C ASP A 78 25.62 -27.91 15.00
N ALA A 79 26.61 -27.14 15.44
CA ALA A 79 27.60 -26.54 14.53
C ALA A 79 28.38 -27.62 13.78
N THR A 80 28.70 -28.73 14.45
CA THR A 80 29.36 -29.87 13.82
C THR A 80 28.42 -30.62 12.87
N MET A 81 27.14 -30.73 13.19
CA MET A 81 26.13 -31.26 12.26
C MET A 81 26.00 -30.39 11.01
N VAL A 82 26.09 -29.06 11.11
CA VAL A 82 26.17 -28.15 9.95
C VAL A 82 27.44 -28.42 9.13
N ARG A 83 28.59 -28.58 9.79
CA ARG A 83 29.89 -28.90 9.17
C ARG A 83 29.84 -30.22 8.36
N LEU A 84 29.05 -31.20 8.79
CA LEU A 84 28.87 -32.48 8.10
C LEU A 84 27.99 -32.39 6.83
N ARG A 85 27.30 -31.26 6.60
CA ARG A 85 26.44 -30.99 5.42
C ARG A 85 25.49 -32.16 5.09
N PRO A 86 24.56 -32.50 6.02
CA PRO A 86 23.64 -33.60 5.82
C PRO A 86 22.75 -33.37 4.59
N ARG A 87 22.60 -34.39 3.75
CA ARG A 87 21.81 -34.33 2.50
C ARG A 87 20.37 -34.81 2.66
N ARG A 88 20.04 -35.41 3.80
CA ARG A 88 18.71 -35.96 4.10
C ARG A 88 18.18 -35.32 5.36
N VAL A 89 16.86 -35.12 5.40
CA VAL A 89 16.13 -34.59 6.54
C VAL A 89 15.15 -35.66 7.04
N GLY A 90 14.77 -35.59 8.33
CA GLY A 90 13.91 -36.55 9.02
C GLY A 90 14.56 -37.14 10.27
N ALA A 91 13.77 -37.80 11.13
CA ALA A 91 14.22 -38.27 12.45
C ALA A 91 15.44 -39.21 12.41
N ASP A 92 15.46 -40.17 11.48
CA ASP A 92 16.59 -41.08 11.29
C ASP A 92 17.85 -40.35 10.80
N ALA A 93 17.68 -39.36 9.91
CA ALA A 93 18.78 -38.56 9.38
C ALA A 93 19.36 -37.63 10.46
N THR A 94 18.51 -37.02 11.29
CA THR A 94 18.90 -36.23 12.44
C THR A 94 19.73 -37.07 13.42
N ARG A 95 19.23 -38.26 13.81
CA ARG A 95 19.95 -39.16 14.73
C ARG A 95 21.30 -39.61 14.17
N ALA A 96 21.35 -40.00 12.90
CA ALA A 96 22.58 -40.43 12.25
C ALA A 96 23.62 -39.30 12.16
N THR A 97 23.17 -38.08 11.84
CA THR A 97 24.07 -36.91 11.73
C THR A 97 24.56 -36.46 13.10
N ALA A 98 23.71 -36.49 14.13
CA ALA A 98 24.10 -36.19 15.51
C ALA A 98 25.12 -37.20 16.04
N ALA A 99 24.93 -38.50 15.77
CA ALA A 99 25.89 -39.53 16.13
C ALA A 99 27.25 -39.34 15.43
N ALA A 100 27.24 -38.99 14.15
CA ALA A 100 28.46 -38.69 13.40
C ALA A 100 29.17 -37.42 13.93
N ALA A 101 28.40 -36.37 14.26
CA ALA A 101 28.93 -35.14 14.85
C ALA A 101 29.58 -35.40 16.22
N ARG A 102 28.93 -36.21 17.06
CA ARG A 102 29.47 -36.63 18.35
C ARG A 102 30.80 -37.37 18.20
N ALA A 103 30.86 -38.36 17.31
CA ALA A 103 32.09 -39.12 17.09
C ALA A 103 33.26 -38.22 16.63
N LEU A 104 32.97 -37.22 15.79
CA LEU A 104 33.98 -36.25 15.34
C LEU A 104 34.47 -35.36 16.49
N LEU A 105 33.56 -34.90 17.35
CA LEU A 105 33.92 -34.09 18.52
C LEU A 105 34.70 -34.88 19.57
N GLU A 106 34.41 -36.17 19.74
CA GLU A 106 35.16 -37.04 20.65
C GLU A 106 36.62 -37.26 20.19
N ASP A 107 36.86 -37.27 18.88
CA ASP A 107 38.20 -37.34 18.29
C ASP A 107 38.96 -35.99 18.37
N GLU A 108 38.27 -34.88 18.07
CA GLU A 108 38.88 -33.54 18.06
C GLU A 108 39.09 -32.96 19.47
N LEU A 109 38.25 -33.34 20.45
CA LEU A 109 38.26 -32.80 21.81
C LEU A 109 38.35 -33.95 22.84
N PRO A 110 39.55 -34.24 23.39
CA PRO A 110 39.79 -35.39 24.27
C PRO A 110 38.92 -35.46 25.55
N ARG A 111 38.29 -34.35 25.96
CA ARG A 111 37.40 -34.27 27.12
C ARG A 111 35.90 -34.26 26.77
N PHE A 112 35.56 -34.18 25.49
CA PHE A 112 34.17 -34.04 25.06
C PHE A 112 33.34 -35.28 25.40
N ALA A 113 33.89 -36.48 25.25
CA ALA A 113 33.22 -37.73 25.59
C ALA A 113 32.79 -37.78 27.07
N ALA A 114 33.70 -37.41 27.99
CA ALA A 114 33.43 -37.41 29.43
C ALA A 114 32.36 -36.38 29.81
N ILE A 115 32.46 -35.15 29.27
CA ILE A 115 31.50 -34.07 29.54
C ILE A 115 30.12 -34.40 28.93
N SER A 116 30.08 -34.92 27.70
CA SER A 116 28.82 -35.28 27.05
C SER A 116 28.13 -36.45 27.76
N GLN A 117 28.88 -37.38 28.36
CA GLN A 117 28.33 -38.49 29.12
C GLN A 117 27.74 -38.01 30.46
N GLU A 118 28.46 -37.18 31.20
CA GLU A 118 28.00 -36.59 32.47
C GLU A 118 26.72 -35.76 32.29
N LEU A 119 26.64 -34.98 31.21
CA LEU A 119 25.46 -34.16 30.93
C LEU A 119 24.27 -34.98 30.43
N SER A 120 24.50 -36.12 29.77
CA SER A 120 23.43 -36.97 29.21
C SER A 120 22.47 -37.56 30.25
N GLU A 121 22.86 -37.60 31.53
CA GLU A 121 22.00 -38.04 32.64
C GLU A 121 20.80 -37.10 32.88
N TRP A 122 20.91 -35.84 32.45
CA TRP A 122 19.92 -34.78 32.67
C TRP A 122 19.02 -34.52 31.46
N ILE A 123 19.04 -35.41 30.47
CA ILE A 123 18.44 -35.17 29.16
C ILE A 123 17.48 -36.31 28.80
N ASP A 124 16.28 -35.93 28.36
CA ASP A 124 15.29 -36.88 27.86
C ASP A 124 15.80 -37.60 26.60
N PRO A 125 15.42 -38.88 26.39
CA PRO A 125 15.75 -39.59 25.17
C PRO A 125 15.22 -38.84 23.93
N PRO A 126 15.88 -38.97 22.77
CA PRO A 126 15.47 -38.26 21.57
C PRO A 126 14.03 -38.61 21.18
N ASP A 127 13.28 -37.59 20.78
CA ASP A 127 11.90 -37.72 20.37
C ASP A 127 11.80 -38.72 19.19
N PRO A 128 10.89 -39.72 19.26
CA PRO A 128 10.78 -40.74 18.23
C PRO A 128 10.33 -40.19 16.86
N GLU A 129 9.52 -39.13 16.83
CA GLU A 129 8.96 -38.53 15.62
C GLU A 129 9.91 -37.51 14.97
N THR A 130 10.62 -36.71 15.76
CA THR A 130 11.52 -35.65 15.23
C THR A 130 12.99 -36.03 15.25
N GLY A 131 13.39 -36.99 16.09
CA GLY A 131 14.79 -37.39 16.29
C GLY A 131 15.65 -36.38 17.04
N ALA A 132 15.06 -35.27 17.51
CA ALA A 132 15.73 -34.22 18.26
C ALA A 132 15.73 -34.52 19.77
N CYS A 133 16.69 -33.93 20.49
CA CYS A 133 16.70 -33.92 21.95
C CYS A 133 17.28 -32.58 22.44
N LEU A 134 17.44 -32.41 23.75
CA LEU A 134 18.00 -31.18 24.28
C LEU A 134 19.44 -30.91 23.81
N LEU A 135 20.21 -31.94 23.41
CA LEU A 135 21.61 -31.84 22.95
C LEU A 135 21.80 -31.64 21.45
N TRP A 136 20.83 -31.99 20.61
CA TRP A 136 20.91 -31.77 19.17
C TRP A 136 19.53 -31.53 18.56
N GLY A 137 19.50 -30.70 17.52
CA GLY A 137 18.26 -30.18 16.95
C GLY A 137 17.84 -31.03 15.78
N ARG A 138 16.56 -30.96 15.44
CA ARG A 138 16.11 -31.58 14.19
C ARG A 138 16.75 -30.88 12.99
N LEU A 139 17.20 -31.65 12.01
CA LEU A 139 17.59 -31.10 10.72
C LEU A 139 16.34 -30.55 10.02
N LEU A 140 16.42 -29.34 9.49
CA LEU A 140 15.35 -28.68 8.75
C LEU A 140 15.78 -28.52 7.28
N GLU A 141 14.86 -28.73 6.34
CA GLU A 141 15.17 -28.64 4.90
C GLU A 141 15.56 -27.22 4.45
N ILE A 142 16.48 -27.16 3.48
CA ILE A 142 16.90 -25.94 2.78
C ILE A 142 16.57 -26.13 1.30
N PRO A 143 15.84 -25.20 0.64
CA PRO A 143 15.72 -25.21 -0.81
C PRO A 143 17.09 -24.88 -1.44
N GLN A 144 17.61 -25.74 -2.32
CA GLN A 144 18.94 -25.52 -2.92
C GLN A 144 18.97 -24.26 -3.81
N LEU A 145 19.87 -23.33 -3.48
CA LEU A 145 20.28 -22.17 -4.28
C LEU A 145 21.79 -22.28 -4.48
N ASP A 146 22.23 -22.70 -5.67
CA ASP A 146 23.63 -22.57 -6.07
C ASP A 146 23.85 -21.19 -6.72
N GLU A 147 25.00 -20.59 -6.39
CA GLU A 147 25.58 -19.34 -6.93
C GLU A 147 25.15 -17.98 -6.34
N VAL A 148 25.47 -17.71 -5.08
CA VAL A 148 25.94 -16.36 -4.68
C VAL A 148 26.95 -16.45 -3.53
N HIS A 149 28.25 -16.49 -3.84
CA HIS A 149 29.28 -16.09 -2.89
C HIS A 149 30.20 -15.09 -3.59
N ALA A 150 30.04 -13.80 -3.26
CA ALA A 150 31.14 -12.84 -3.07
C ALA A 150 30.57 -11.42 -2.88
N ALA A 151 30.44 -10.97 -1.63
CA ALA A 151 30.76 -9.60 -1.22
C ALA A 151 30.59 -9.49 0.30
N ALA A 152 31.72 -9.53 1.00
CA ALA A 152 31.80 -9.26 2.43
C ALA A 152 31.93 -7.76 2.72
N SER A 153 31.32 -7.37 3.84
CA SER A 153 31.63 -6.27 4.76
C SER A 153 31.27 -4.82 4.40
N ALA A 154 30.46 -4.17 5.25
CA ALA A 154 30.90 -3.17 6.24
C ALA A 154 29.78 -2.92 7.29
N PRO A 155 30.11 -2.54 8.55
CA PRO A 155 29.14 -2.44 9.64
C PRO A 155 28.54 -1.04 9.77
N SER A 156 27.28 -0.94 10.19
CA SER A 156 26.72 0.32 10.71
C SER A 156 25.91 0.07 11.98
N ASP A 157 26.34 0.72 13.05
CA ASP A 157 25.70 0.83 14.35
C ASP A 157 24.28 1.39 14.23
N VAL A 158 23.27 0.62 14.62
CA VAL A 158 22.02 1.15 15.21
C VAL A 158 21.57 0.21 16.32
N GLN A 159 21.52 0.73 17.54
CA GLN A 159 21.01 0.05 18.73
C GLN A 159 19.49 0.17 18.79
N THR A 160 18.81 -0.98 18.92
CA THR A 160 17.70 -1.33 19.84
C THR A 160 16.73 -2.30 19.13
N GLU A 161 16.93 -3.61 19.31
CA GLU A 161 16.04 -4.67 18.80
C GLU A 161 15.20 -5.29 19.93
N ILE A 162 13.92 -5.55 19.68
CA ILE A 162 13.07 -6.41 20.51
C ILE A 162 13.03 -7.78 19.83
N ALA A 163 13.64 -8.79 20.46
CA ALA A 163 13.75 -10.14 19.91
C ALA A 163 12.38 -10.86 19.89
N THR A 164 12.01 -11.44 18.75
CA THR A 164 10.85 -12.34 18.62
C THR A 164 11.30 -13.80 18.55
N LEU A 165 10.40 -14.73 18.90
CA LEU A 165 10.71 -16.14 19.18
C LEU A 165 10.33 -17.05 18.01
N GLY A 166 11.22 -17.99 17.67
CA GLY A 166 11.03 -18.98 16.60
C GLY A 166 9.89 -19.96 16.89
N VAL A 167 9.09 -20.26 15.85
CA VAL A 167 7.93 -21.18 15.91
C VAL A 167 8.34 -22.55 15.36
N GLU A 168 8.10 -23.60 16.14
CA GLU A 168 8.59 -24.95 15.83
C GLU A 168 7.58 -25.86 15.12
N ASP A 169 6.29 -25.94 15.49
CA ASP A 169 5.29 -26.76 14.75
C ASP A 169 3.86 -26.20 14.89
N VAL A 170 3.00 -26.49 13.91
CA VAL A 170 1.55 -26.18 13.91
C VAL A 170 0.77 -27.50 13.87
N THR A 171 0.11 -27.87 14.97
CA THR A 171 -0.77 -29.04 15.05
C THR A 171 -2.23 -28.64 14.87
N LEU A 172 -2.92 -29.28 13.92
CA LEU A 172 -4.35 -29.13 13.65
C LEU A 172 -5.10 -30.34 14.17
N GLU A 173 -5.96 -30.16 15.19
CA GLU A 173 -6.92 -31.18 15.62
C GLU A 173 -8.25 -31.04 14.84
N PRO A 174 -8.78 -32.10 14.22
CA PRO A 174 -10.06 -32.03 13.53
C PRO A 174 -11.25 -32.06 14.50
N LEU A 175 -12.17 -31.10 14.34
CA LEU A 175 -13.45 -31.03 15.06
C LEU A 175 -14.39 -32.17 14.65
N ARG A 176 -15.19 -32.66 15.62
CA ARG A 176 -16.16 -33.72 15.39
C ARG A 176 -17.43 -33.18 14.73
N PRO A 177 -18.16 -33.98 13.93
CA PRO A 177 -19.30 -33.54 13.11
C PRO A 177 -20.55 -33.09 13.89
N GLU A 178 -20.48 -33.04 15.21
CA GLU A 178 -21.61 -32.85 16.11
C GLU A 178 -21.80 -31.36 16.47
N ASP A 179 -20.74 -30.56 16.29
CA ASP A 179 -20.68 -29.14 16.68
C ASP A 179 -21.08 -28.16 15.54
N GLU A 180 -21.39 -28.66 14.33
CA GLU A 180 -21.74 -27.82 13.16
C GLU A 180 -23.09 -27.11 13.27
N ARG A 181 -23.96 -27.47 14.23
CA ARG A 181 -25.34 -26.95 14.29
C ARG A 181 -25.56 -25.78 15.26
N GLU A 182 -24.54 -25.33 15.98
CA GLU A 182 -24.67 -24.23 16.96
C GLU A 182 -23.63 -23.12 16.77
N LEU A 183 -23.54 -22.54 15.57
CA LEU A 183 -22.79 -21.30 15.38
C LEU A 183 -23.71 -20.11 15.06
N PRO A 184 -23.80 -19.11 15.96
CA PRO A 184 -24.56 -17.89 15.72
C PRO A 184 -23.91 -17.05 14.61
N LEU A 185 -24.77 -16.54 13.72
CA LEU A 185 -24.42 -15.51 12.75
C LEU A 185 -23.99 -14.22 13.46
N HIS A 186 -22.81 -13.72 13.09
CA HIS A 186 -22.22 -12.40 13.38
C HIS A 186 -21.73 -12.13 14.81
N SER A 187 -20.41 -12.13 14.98
CA SER A 187 -19.65 -11.03 15.62
C SER A 187 -18.15 -11.26 15.45
N PHE A 188 -17.47 -10.31 14.79
CA PHE A 188 -16.05 -10.09 15.05
C PHE A 188 -15.85 -8.59 15.28
N GLU A 189 -15.85 -8.21 16.56
CA GLU A 189 -14.90 -7.23 17.06
C GLU A 189 -13.49 -7.71 16.69
N LYS A 190 -12.75 -6.89 15.94
CA LYS A 190 -11.30 -6.99 15.89
C LYS A 190 -10.73 -5.91 16.79
N VAL A 191 -10.22 -6.35 17.93
CA VAL A 191 -9.30 -5.60 18.79
C VAL A 191 -8.12 -5.13 17.94
N GLU A 192 -7.79 -3.86 18.07
CA GLU A 192 -6.70 -3.17 17.39
C GLU A 192 -5.34 -3.80 17.71
N LEU A 193 -4.60 -4.17 16.66
CA LEU A 193 -3.14 -4.22 16.66
C LEU A 193 -2.64 -3.47 15.43
N LEU A 194 -1.80 -2.47 15.68
CA LEU A 194 -1.07 -1.68 14.70
C LEU A 194 -0.09 -2.58 13.95
N GLU A 195 -0.48 -3.03 12.75
CA GLU A 195 0.30 -3.05 11.51
C GLU A 195 -0.48 -3.82 10.42
N ARG A 196 -0.65 -3.21 9.24
CA ARG A 196 -1.39 -3.81 8.11
C ARG A 196 -0.44 -4.22 7.00
N PHE A 197 -0.24 -5.53 6.92
CA PHE A 197 0.37 -6.28 5.83
C PHE A 197 -0.52 -6.26 4.57
N ASN A 198 -0.02 -5.76 3.43
CA ASN A 198 -0.70 -5.82 2.12
C ASN A 198 -0.05 -6.92 1.26
N GLY A 199 -0.62 -8.12 1.28
CA GLY A 199 -0.17 -9.23 0.45
C GLY A 199 -0.92 -9.30 -0.89
N ASN A 200 -0.25 -9.03 -2.01
CA ASN A 200 -0.64 -9.53 -3.33
C ASN A 200 0.41 -10.52 -3.84
N LEU A 201 -0.04 -11.69 -4.31
CA LEU A 201 0.82 -12.65 -5.00
C LEU A 201 1.21 -12.08 -6.37
N ARG A 202 2.51 -12.07 -6.66
CA ARG A 202 3.11 -11.72 -7.95
C ARG A 202 3.12 -12.95 -8.84
N GLN A 203 2.62 -12.84 -10.07
CA GLN A 203 2.99 -13.77 -11.15
C GLN A 203 3.90 -13.03 -12.12
N LEU A 204 4.95 -13.73 -12.53
CA LEU A 204 6.01 -13.25 -13.41
C LEU A 204 5.55 -13.43 -14.86
N ASP A 205 5.33 -12.33 -15.57
CA ASP A 205 5.27 -12.35 -17.03
C ASP A 205 6.71 -12.49 -17.55
N GLY A 206 6.94 -13.48 -18.42
CA GLY A 206 8.26 -13.92 -18.88
C GLY A 206 8.95 -12.97 -19.87
N ASP A 207 9.08 -11.70 -19.54
CA ASP A 207 9.95 -10.76 -20.25
C ASP A 207 11.20 -10.44 -19.41
N ASP A 208 12.37 -10.70 -20.02
CA ASP A 208 13.71 -10.46 -19.47
C ASP A 208 14.03 -8.97 -19.34
N ASP A 209 13.57 -8.31 -18.27
CA ASP A 209 14.03 -6.96 -17.89
C ASP A 209 14.80 -7.01 -16.56
N LEU A 210 16.03 -7.54 -16.61
CA LEU A 210 16.97 -7.65 -15.48
C LEU A 210 17.17 -6.32 -14.72
N GLN A 211 17.06 -5.18 -15.41
CA GLN A 211 17.25 -3.86 -14.83
C GLN A 211 16.05 -3.39 -13.98
N ALA A 212 14.83 -3.79 -14.35
CA ALA A 212 13.62 -3.52 -13.57
C ALA A 212 13.57 -4.33 -12.26
N HIS A 213 14.38 -5.40 -12.15
CA HIS A 213 14.56 -6.17 -10.93
C HIS A 213 15.49 -5.48 -9.91
N LEU A 214 16.36 -4.57 -10.36
CA LEU A 214 17.28 -3.82 -9.49
C LEU A 214 16.56 -2.67 -8.75
N GLU A 215 15.62 -1.97 -9.39
CA GLU A 215 14.82 -0.94 -8.72
C GLU A 215 13.79 -1.51 -7.74
N ALA A 216 13.27 -2.72 -8.01
CA ALA A 216 12.42 -3.43 -7.06
C ALA A 216 13.18 -3.86 -5.78
N LEU A 217 14.52 -3.79 -5.75
CA LEU A 217 15.35 -4.03 -4.58
C LEU A 217 15.67 -2.73 -3.81
N ASP A 218 15.82 -1.60 -4.52
CA ASP A 218 16.05 -0.28 -3.91
C ASP A 218 14.80 0.31 -3.22
N GLU A 219 13.60 -0.20 -3.52
CA GLU A 219 12.32 0.28 -2.97
C GLU A 219 11.74 -0.59 -1.84
N VAL A 220 12.38 -1.70 -1.47
CA VAL A 220 11.93 -2.52 -0.34
C VAL A 220 12.64 -2.06 0.93
N ASP A 221 11.93 -1.31 1.77
CA ASP A 221 12.26 -1.17 3.18
C ASP A 221 12.05 -2.55 3.84
N LEU A 222 13.14 -3.31 4.01
CA LEU A 222 13.16 -4.70 4.46
C LEU A 222 12.91 -4.83 5.99
N GLY A 223 11.96 -4.04 6.53
CA GLY A 223 11.56 -4.06 7.93
C GLY A 223 10.50 -5.12 8.27
N HIS A 224 9.69 -5.58 7.31
CA HIS A 224 8.69 -6.62 7.57
C HIS A 224 8.26 -7.31 6.28
N LEU A 225 8.70 -8.56 6.09
CA LEU A 225 8.21 -9.45 5.04
C LEU A 225 7.97 -10.85 5.63
N VAL A 226 6.70 -11.12 5.95
CA VAL A 226 6.20 -12.42 6.37
C VAL A 226 5.59 -13.12 5.14
N ARG A 227 6.13 -14.26 4.71
CA ARG A 227 5.40 -15.33 4.00
C ARG A 227 6.00 -16.64 4.52
N GLY A 228 5.26 -17.57 5.12
CA GLY A 228 3.94 -18.05 4.71
C GLY A 228 4.18 -19.26 3.81
N GLY A 229 4.22 -20.45 4.41
CA GLY A 229 4.53 -21.74 3.76
C GLY A 229 3.43 -22.25 2.81
N PRO A 230 3.61 -23.47 2.26
CA PRO A 230 2.96 -23.94 1.04
C PRO A 230 1.54 -24.52 1.24
N ASP A 231 0.81 -24.57 0.13
CA ASP A 231 -0.56 -25.06 -0.03
C ASP A 231 -0.76 -26.52 0.39
N THR A 232 -1.88 -26.79 1.09
CA THR A 232 -2.54 -28.09 1.09
C THR A 232 -3.82 -28.04 0.27
N ALA A 233 -3.93 -29.00 -0.64
CA ALA A 233 -5.10 -29.28 -1.45
C ALA A 233 -6.35 -29.59 -0.60
N ALA A 234 -7.43 -28.86 -0.86
CA ALA A 234 -8.79 -29.34 -0.65
C ALA A 234 -9.64 -28.88 -1.85
N VAL A 235 -9.76 -29.80 -2.81
CA VAL A 235 -10.69 -29.73 -3.93
C VAL A 235 -12.10 -29.89 -3.38
N LEU A 236 -12.88 -28.81 -3.38
CA LEU A 236 -14.33 -28.89 -3.56
C LEU A 236 -14.62 -28.34 -4.96
N SER A 237 -14.70 -29.29 -5.89
CA SER A 237 -15.19 -29.10 -7.24
C SER A 237 -16.62 -28.57 -7.21
N ALA A 238 -16.79 -27.29 -7.49
CA ALA A 238 -17.89 -26.87 -8.35
C ALA A 238 -17.32 -26.83 -9.78
N GLU A 239 -17.45 -27.95 -10.50
CA GLU A 239 -17.27 -27.99 -11.94
C GLU A 239 -18.25 -26.98 -12.58
N ILE A 240 -17.73 -25.80 -12.90
CA ILE A 240 -18.13 -25.11 -14.11
C ILE A 240 -16.92 -25.23 -15.02
N GLY A 241 -16.93 -26.28 -15.85
CA GLY A 241 -15.89 -26.52 -16.84
C GLY A 241 -15.80 -25.36 -17.81
N ILE A 242 -14.65 -24.69 -17.79
CA ILE A 242 -14.09 -24.04 -18.97
C ILE A 242 -12.64 -24.52 -19.05
N GLU A 243 -12.43 -25.61 -19.80
CA GLU A 243 -11.16 -25.81 -20.48
C GLU A 243 -10.91 -24.59 -21.37
N ALA A 244 -10.10 -23.67 -20.89
CA ALA A 244 -9.43 -22.73 -21.75
C ALA A 244 -7.97 -22.74 -21.31
N ARG A 245 -7.07 -23.10 -22.24
CA ARG A 245 -5.79 -22.38 -22.36
C ARG A 245 -6.07 -20.95 -21.94
N ILE A 246 -5.43 -20.44 -20.89
CA ILE A 246 -5.43 -19.00 -20.67
C ILE A 246 -4.84 -18.47 -21.98
N PRO A 247 -5.65 -17.87 -22.86
CA PRO A 247 -5.06 -17.22 -24.00
C PRO A 247 -4.23 -16.09 -23.40
N ASP A 248 -3.22 -15.60 -24.13
CA ASP A 248 -2.89 -14.19 -24.02
C ASP A 248 -4.18 -13.42 -23.69
N VAL A 249 -4.17 -12.52 -22.72
CA VAL A 249 -5.33 -11.66 -22.43
C VAL A 249 -5.58 -10.68 -23.61
N SER A 250 -5.15 -11.05 -24.82
CA SER A 250 -5.69 -10.68 -26.12
C SER A 250 -6.95 -11.46 -26.54
N LYS A 251 -7.44 -12.47 -25.79
CA LYS A 251 -8.68 -13.22 -26.15
C LYS A 251 -9.70 -13.35 -25.01
N ALA A 252 -10.12 -12.22 -24.46
CA ALA A 252 -11.47 -12.07 -23.91
C ALA A 252 -11.94 -10.61 -24.04
N VAL A 253 -11.53 -9.94 -25.12
CA VAL A 253 -12.10 -8.65 -25.49
C VAL A 253 -13.39 -8.97 -26.23
N GLY A 254 -14.49 -9.05 -25.48
CA GLY A 254 -15.75 -8.59 -26.07
C GLY A 254 -15.51 -7.19 -26.63
N ASP A 255 -16.18 -6.85 -27.72
CA ASP A 255 -16.06 -5.64 -28.56
C ASP A 255 -16.40 -4.32 -27.80
N GLU A 256 -16.02 -4.21 -26.53
CA GLU A 256 -16.18 -3.02 -25.71
C GLU A 256 -15.21 -1.94 -26.23
N PRO A 257 -15.73 -0.74 -26.55
CA PRO A 257 -14.91 0.34 -27.05
C PRO A 257 -13.91 0.77 -25.97
N HIS A 258 -12.63 0.71 -26.30
CA HIS A 258 -11.55 1.20 -25.44
C HIS A 258 -10.77 2.32 -26.11
N VAL A 259 -10.14 3.15 -25.28
CA VAL A 259 -9.24 4.21 -25.72
C VAL A 259 -7.84 3.87 -25.23
N ALA A 260 -6.91 3.76 -26.17
CA ALA A 260 -5.52 3.46 -25.85
C ALA A 260 -4.76 4.75 -25.48
N TYR A 261 -4.03 4.72 -24.37
CA TYR A 261 -3.18 5.81 -23.91
C TYR A 261 -1.72 5.38 -23.84
N PRO A 262 -0.78 6.30 -24.07
CA PRO A 262 0.62 6.05 -23.82
C PRO A 262 0.92 6.05 -22.31
N GLU A 263 1.95 5.30 -21.93
CA GLU A 263 2.55 5.35 -20.59
C GLU A 263 3.97 5.89 -20.71
N TRP A 264 4.37 6.76 -19.77
CA TRP A 264 5.71 7.30 -19.72
C TRP A 264 6.63 6.34 -18.97
N ASP A 265 7.63 5.82 -19.67
CA ASP A 265 8.68 5.02 -19.07
C ASP A 265 9.84 5.92 -18.64
N CYS A 266 10.01 6.08 -17.32
CA CYS A 266 11.04 6.95 -16.78
C CYS A 266 12.46 6.41 -16.92
N HIS A 267 12.64 5.10 -17.09
CA HIS A 267 13.95 4.49 -17.22
C HIS A 267 14.50 4.69 -18.63
N SER A 268 13.66 4.47 -19.64
CA SER A 268 14.03 4.70 -21.04
C SER A 268 13.85 6.16 -21.48
N GLY A 269 13.16 6.98 -20.69
CA GLY A 269 12.87 8.38 -21.00
C GLY A 269 12.00 8.53 -22.25
N ARG A 270 11.13 7.55 -22.52
CA ARG A 270 10.30 7.48 -23.73
C ARG A 270 8.88 7.06 -23.39
N TYR A 271 7.95 7.40 -24.26
CA TYR A 271 6.58 6.89 -24.18
C TYR A 271 6.49 5.48 -24.75
N ARG A 272 5.78 4.60 -24.06
CA ARG A 272 5.28 3.34 -24.59
C ARG A 272 3.93 3.61 -25.27
N PRO A 273 3.87 3.64 -26.61
CA PRO A 273 2.66 4.04 -27.33
C PRO A 273 1.57 2.96 -27.20
N ARG A 274 0.32 3.39 -27.02
CA ARG A 274 -0.86 2.50 -26.93
C ARG A 274 -0.72 1.39 -25.87
N TRP A 275 0.01 1.65 -24.80
CA TRP A 275 0.35 0.67 -23.77
C TRP A 275 -0.80 0.36 -22.83
N CYS A 276 -1.60 1.38 -22.50
CA CYS A 276 -2.70 1.25 -21.55
C CYS A 276 -4.04 1.30 -22.29
N ALA A 277 -4.96 0.39 -21.97
CA ALA A 277 -6.30 0.36 -22.51
C ALA A 277 -7.31 0.84 -21.45
N VAL A 278 -7.93 1.99 -21.71
CA VAL A 278 -8.95 2.60 -20.85
C VAL A 278 -10.33 2.32 -21.41
N TYR A 279 -11.22 1.77 -20.58
CA TYR A 279 -12.60 1.40 -20.90
C TYR A 279 -13.57 2.35 -20.21
N PRO A 280 -14.15 3.32 -20.95
CA PRO A 280 -15.22 4.16 -20.43
C PRO A 280 -16.44 3.29 -20.12
N THR A 281 -16.83 3.22 -18.85
CA THR A 281 -17.96 2.43 -18.39
C THR A 281 -19.09 3.35 -17.97
N SER A 282 -20.19 3.33 -18.70
CA SER A 282 -21.42 4.00 -18.26
C SER A 282 -22.08 3.15 -17.17
N MET A 283 -22.29 3.74 -15.99
CA MET A 283 -23.05 3.08 -14.94
C MET A 283 -24.55 3.14 -15.25
N GLY A 284 -25.22 2.00 -15.17
CA GLY A 284 -26.67 1.92 -15.26
C GLY A 284 -27.36 2.80 -14.23
N ALA A 285 -28.63 3.14 -14.44
CA ALA A 285 -29.43 3.91 -13.48
C ALA A 285 -29.79 2.99 -12.30
N PRO A 286 -29.12 3.08 -11.14
CA PRO A 286 -29.37 2.16 -10.04
C PRO A 286 -30.62 2.59 -9.27
N VAL A 287 -31.20 1.65 -8.52
CA VAL A 287 -32.30 1.94 -7.59
C VAL A 287 -31.79 2.88 -6.49
N ARG A 288 -32.55 3.94 -6.16
CA ARG A 288 -32.15 4.89 -5.12
C ARG A 288 -32.14 4.20 -3.76
N THR A 289 -30.99 4.15 -3.09
CA THR A 289 -30.83 3.55 -1.75
C THR A 289 -31.06 4.54 -0.61
N GLY A 290 -30.99 5.86 -0.89
CA GLY A 290 -31.28 6.93 0.08
C GLY A 290 -30.09 7.34 0.96
N ALA A 291 -28.93 6.68 0.83
CA ALA A 291 -27.72 6.99 1.57
C ALA A 291 -27.19 8.40 1.25
N SER A 292 -27.06 8.75 -0.04
CA SER A 292 -26.69 10.08 -0.50
C SER A 292 -27.57 11.20 0.09
N GLU A 293 -28.88 10.96 0.21
CA GLU A 293 -29.78 11.97 0.79
C GLU A 293 -29.56 12.15 2.29
N ALA A 294 -29.33 11.06 3.02
CA ALA A 294 -29.03 11.12 4.44
C ALA A 294 -27.71 11.86 4.70
N ALA A 295 -26.67 11.59 3.89
CA ALA A 295 -25.40 12.29 3.94
C ALA A 295 -25.53 13.80 3.66
N LEU A 296 -26.29 14.17 2.62
CA LEU A 296 -26.58 15.58 2.31
C LEU A 296 -27.39 16.27 3.41
N ARG A 297 -28.35 15.58 4.04
CA ARG A 297 -29.09 16.12 5.19
C ARG A 297 -28.17 16.42 6.37
N ARG A 298 -27.24 15.51 6.70
CA ARG A 298 -26.25 15.72 7.77
C ARG A 298 -25.32 16.90 7.48
N ARG A 299 -24.92 17.07 6.21
CA ARG A 299 -23.95 18.11 5.78
C ARG A 299 -24.59 19.34 5.14
N ARG A 300 -25.89 19.54 5.33
CA ARG A 300 -26.63 20.68 4.73
C ARG A 300 -25.99 22.03 5.05
N HIS A 301 -25.57 22.24 6.29
CA HIS A 301 -24.90 23.47 6.72
C HIS A 301 -23.61 23.76 5.94
N LEU A 302 -22.83 22.71 5.61
CA LEU A 302 -21.61 22.84 4.81
C LEU A 302 -21.94 23.22 3.37
N VAL A 303 -22.95 22.58 2.77
CA VAL A 303 -23.44 22.93 1.41
C VAL A 303 -23.87 24.39 1.35
N GLU A 304 -24.68 24.85 2.30
CA GLU A 304 -25.14 26.25 2.33
C GLU A 304 -23.95 27.22 2.50
N ARG A 305 -23.03 26.92 3.41
CA ARG A 305 -21.84 27.75 3.67
C ARG A 305 -20.94 27.87 2.44
N LEU A 306 -20.64 26.75 1.77
CA LEU A 306 -19.83 26.73 0.55
C LEU A 306 -20.54 27.47 -0.59
N HIS A 307 -21.84 27.23 -0.75
CA HIS A 307 -22.64 27.92 -1.76
C HIS A 307 -22.64 29.45 -1.55
N HIS A 308 -22.81 29.93 -0.31
CA HIS A 308 -22.75 31.35 0.00
C HIS A 308 -21.35 31.96 -0.25
N ALA A 309 -20.28 31.26 0.14
CA ALA A 309 -18.91 31.69 -0.14
C ALA A 309 -18.67 31.87 -1.65
N LEU A 310 -19.03 30.85 -2.45
CA LEU A 310 -18.87 30.85 -3.90
C LEU A 310 -19.76 31.88 -4.61
N LEU A 311 -20.99 32.10 -4.12
CA LEU A 311 -21.86 33.17 -4.62
C LEU A 311 -21.27 34.57 -4.40
N THR A 312 -20.55 34.76 -3.30
CA THR A 312 -19.94 36.05 -2.99
C THR A 312 -18.86 36.35 -4.02
N HIS A 313 -18.06 35.35 -4.41
CA HIS A 313 -17.06 35.48 -5.49
C HIS A 313 -17.70 35.71 -6.88
N ARG A 314 -18.89 35.15 -7.17
CA ARG A 314 -19.66 35.50 -8.38
C ARG A 314 -20.16 36.94 -8.41
N SER A 315 -20.32 37.55 -7.23
CA SER A 315 -20.88 38.90 -7.11
C SER A 315 -19.84 40.01 -7.26
N GLU A 316 -18.54 39.66 -7.41
CA GLU A 316 -17.49 40.63 -7.69
C GLU A 316 -17.72 41.29 -9.06
N ARG A 317 -18.33 42.47 -9.01
CA ARG A 317 -18.51 43.34 -10.16
C ARG A 317 -17.15 43.96 -10.46
N ARG A 318 -16.49 43.51 -11.52
CA ARG A 318 -15.31 44.20 -12.01
C ARG A 318 -15.77 45.47 -12.69
N THR A 319 -15.32 46.61 -12.17
CA THR A 319 -15.45 47.89 -12.85
C THR A 319 -14.50 47.88 -14.04
N VAL A 320 -15.06 47.92 -15.24
CA VAL A 320 -14.29 48.17 -16.46
C VAL A 320 -14.32 49.67 -16.69
N THR A 321 -13.14 50.29 -16.63
CA THR A 321 -12.93 51.73 -16.85
C THR A 321 -12.84 52.03 -18.36
N ARG A 322 -12.84 53.32 -18.71
CA ARG A 322 -12.72 53.79 -20.11
C ARG A 322 -13.69 53.12 -21.09
N GLN A 323 -14.98 53.30 -20.83
CA GLN A 323 -16.10 52.84 -21.64
C GLN A 323 -16.83 54.04 -22.27
N ILE A 324 -17.56 53.80 -23.36
CA ILE A 324 -18.35 54.83 -24.06
C ILE A 324 -19.69 55.09 -23.34
N ASP A 325 -20.17 54.14 -22.54
CA ASP A 325 -21.40 54.24 -21.76
C ASP A 325 -21.21 53.78 -20.31
N GLY A 326 -22.08 54.25 -19.41
CA GLY A 326 -22.12 53.80 -18.02
C GLY A 326 -22.09 54.94 -17.00
N THR A 327 -21.51 54.67 -15.84
CA THR A 327 -21.27 55.67 -14.78
C THR A 327 -20.01 56.46 -15.13
N ILE A 328 -19.90 57.73 -14.76
CA ILE A 328 -18.74 58.55 -15.13
C ILE A 328 -17.47 58.01 -14.46
N ASP A 329 -16.40 57.88 -15.24
CA ASP A 329 -15.06 57.57 -14.78
C ASP A 329 -14.27 58.86 -14.55
N ILE A 330 -14.09 59.23 -13.29
CA ILE A 330 -13.46 60.50 -12.91
C ILE A 330 -12.02 60.56 -13.43
N ASP A 331 -11.29 59.46 -13.38
CA ASP A 331 -9.89 59.42 -13.83
C ASP A 331 -9.82 59.62 -15.36
N ALA A 332 -10.71 58.96 -16.11
CA ALA A 332 -10.79 59.14 -17.56
C ALA A 332 -11.20 60.57 -17.97
N VAL A 333 -12.10 61.20 -17.20
CA VAL A 333 -12.48 62.61 -17.41
C VAL A 333 -11.34 63.56 -17.10
N VAL A 334 -10.57 63.31 -16.03
CA VAL A 334 -9.38 64.09 -15.68
C VAL A 334 -8.32 63.98 -16.78
N ASP A 335 -8.05 62.77 -17.27
CA ASP A 335 -7.14 62.53 -18.40
C ASP A 335 -7.60 63.30 -19.65
N ALA A 336 -8.89 63.19 -20.01
CA ALA A 336 -9.46 63.86 -21.18
C ALA A 336 -9.40 65.40 -21.09
N LEU A 337 -9.64 65.96 -19.91
CA LEU A 337 -9.47 67.40 -19.65
C LEU A 337 -8.01 67.83 -19.79
N GLY A 338 -7.06 66.97 -19.36
CA GLY A 338 -5.63 67.17 -19.56
C GLY A 338 -5.24 67.20 -21.04
N GLU A 339 -5.76 66.26 -21.83
CA GLU A 339 -5.52 66.18 -23.27
C GLU A 339 -6.10 67.38 -24.02
N LEU A 340 -7.33 67.79 -23.69
CA LEU A 340 -7.98 69.00 -24.21
C LEU A 340 -7.13 70.26 -23.96
N ARG A 341 -6.61 70.42 -22.73
CA ARG A 341 -5.72 71.55 -22.40
C ARG A 341 -4.39 71.49 -23.12
N ALA A 342 -3.91 70.29 -23.46
CA ALA A 342 -2.72 70.08 -24.27
C ALA A 342 -2.97 70.23 -25.79
N GLY A 343 -4.20 70.58 -26.21
CA GLY A 343 -4.57 70.72 -27.62
C GLY A 343 -4.70 69.40 -28.39
N ARG A 344 -4.82 68.27 -27.68
CA ARG A 344 -5.04 66.95 -28.26
C ARG A 344 -6.53 66.59 -28.22
N GLN A 345 -6.94 65.74 -29.15
CA GLN A 345 -8.32 65.24 -29.17
C GLN A 345 -8.44 64.09 -28.15
N PRO A 346 -9.30 64.22 -27.13
CA PRO A 346 -9.44 63.20 -26.10
C PRO A 346 -10.24 62.01 -26.58
N SER A 347 -10.10 60.89 -25.87
CA SER A 347 -10.93 59.70 -26.06
C SER A 347 -12.36 59.90 -25.53
N ASP A 348 -13.36 59.42 -26.26
CA ASP A 348 -14.77 59.43 -25.85
C ASP A 348 -15.09 58.39 -24.76
N GLN A 349 -14.09 57.59 -24.36
CA GLN A 349 -14.20 56.54 -23.36
C GLN A 349 -14.16 57.10 -21.93
N LEU A 350 -15.15 57.89 -21.54
CA LEU A 350 -15.21 58.64 -20.27
C LEU A 350 -16.00 57.94 -19.16
N TYR A 351 -16.52 56.75 -19.42
CA TYR A 351 -17.41 56.04 -18.52
C TYR A 351 -16.77 54.78 -17.96
N MET A 352 -17.37 54.24 -16.90
CA MET A 352 -17.06 52.96 -16.32
C MET A 352 -18.35 52.14 -16.22
N ARG A 353 -18.20 50.83 -16.41
CA ARG A 353 -19.32 49.89 -16.32
C ARG A 353 -18.99 48.79 -15.32
N ARG A 354 -19.92 48.53 -14.42
CA ARG A 354 -19.83 47.39 -13.50
C ARG A 354 -20.36 46.16 -14.23
N ARG A 355 -19.46 45.27 -14.63
CA ARG A 355 -19.82 44.01 -15.27
C ARG A 355 -19.70 42.87 -14.26
N GLN A 356 -20.73 42.04 -14.18
CA GLN A 356 -20.62 40.77 -13.46
C GLN A 356 -19.66 39.85 -14.22
N ILE A 357 -18.65 39.32 -13.53
CA ILE A 357 -17.82 38.26 -14.09
C ILE A 357 -18.66 36.99 -14.10
N THR A 358 -19.00 36.49 -15.28
CA THR A 358 -19.53 35.13 -15.42
C THR A 358 -18.36 34.16 -15.33
N ARG A 359 -18.35 33.32 -14.29
CA ARG A 359 -17.46 32.17 -14.21
C ARG A 359 -17.75 31.23 -15.37
N ASP A 360 -16.73 30.88 -16.12
CA ASP A 360 -16.80 29.88 -17.18
C ASP A 360 -15.73 28.83 -16.89
N VAL A 361 -16.09 27.92 -15.97
CA VAL A 361 -15.21 26.88 -15.44
C VAL A 361 -15.87 25.53 -15.67
N ALA A 362 -15.16 24.61 -16.33
CA ALA A 362 -15.54 23.21 -16.36
C ALA A 362 -14.66 22.43 -15.39
N THR A 363 -15.29 21.61 -14.54
CA THR A 363 -14.58 20.82 -13.54
C THR A 363 -14.82 19.34 -13.76
N THR A 364 -13.74 18.55 -13.83
CA THR A 364 -13.80 17.09 -13.78
C THR A 364 -13.26 16.63 -12.43
N VAL A 365 -14.03 15.83 -11.70
CA VAL A 365 -13.55 15.12 -10.51
C VAL A 365 -13.20 13.69 -10.92
N LEU A 366 -11.96 13.28 -10.64
CA LEU A 366 -11.48 11.92 -10.82
C LEU A 366 -11.34 11.26 -9.44
N LEU A 367 -12.26 10.35 -9.13
CA LEU A 367 -12.34 9.62 -7.87
C LEU A 367 -11.65 8.25 -8.00
N ASP A 368 -10.69 8.00 -7.14
CA ASP A 368 -10.08 6.68 -6.98
C ASP A 368 -11.02 5.75 -6.21
N ILE A 369 -11.35 4.59 -6.80
CA ILE A 369 -12.17 3.54 -6.16
C ILE A 369 -11.39 2.24 -6.03
N SER A 370 -10.07 2.30 -6.01
CA SER A 370 -9.18 1.15 -5.74
C SER A 370 -9.44 0.50 -4.37
N LEU A 371 -8.96 -0.74 -4.20
CA LEU A 371 -9.12 -1.48 -2.94
C LEU A 371 -8.50 -0.77 -1.72
N SER A 372 -7.48 0.07 -1.90
CA SER A 372 -6.92 0.87 -0.79
C SER A 372 -7.92 1.91 -0.26
N SER A 373 -8.90 2.31 -1.07
CA SER A 373 -10.03 3.15 -0.64
C SER A 373 -11.04 2.40 0.25
N ASP A 374 -10.88 1.08 0.44
CA ASP A 374 -11.58 0.29 1.46
C ASP A 374 -11.00 0.46 2.88
N ALA A 375 -9.90 1.20 3.02
CA ALA A 375 -9.34 1.47 4.33
C ALA A 375 -10.36 2.18 5.25
N TRP A 376 -10.42 1.75 6.50
CA TRP A 376 -11.18 2.40 7.56
C TRP A 376 -10.26 3.33 8.33
N ILE A 377 -10.68 4.60 8.47
CA ILE A 377 -10.01 5.61 9.28
C ILE A 377 -11.05 6.21 10.22
N ALA A 378 -10.76 6.24 11.53
CA ALA A 378 -11.66 6.77 12.55
C ALA A 378 -13.10 6.21 12.48
N GLY A 379 -13.24 4.91 12.18
CA GLY A 379 -14.54 4.23 12.11
C GLY A 379 -15.37 4.52 10.87
N THR A 380 -14.83 5.21 9.86
CA THR A 380 -15.49 5.43 8.56
C THR A 380 -14.59 4.99 7.41
N ARG A 381 -15.17 4.42 6.35
CA ARG A 381 -14.45 3.99 5.14
C ARG A 381 -13.99 5.20 4.32
N VAL A 382 -12.75 5.19 3.84
CA VAL A 382 -12.16 6.28 3.04
C VAL A 382 -13.01 6.60 1.81
N LEU A 383 -13.48 5.58 1.09
CA LEU A 383 -14.33 5.78 -0.07
C LEU A 383 -15.66 6.45 0.27
N ASP A 384 -16.26 6.19 1.45
CA ASP A 384 -17.51 6.83 1.85
C ASP A 384 -17.30 8.34 2.10
N ILE A 385 -16.15 8.70 2.66
CA ILE A 385 -15.77 10.09 2.87
C ILE A 385 -15.49 10.80 1.54
N ALA A 386 -14.81 10.12 0.62
CA ALA A 386 -14.58 10.63 -0.73
C ALA A 386 -15.90 10.84 -1.48
N ARG A 387 -16.84 9.89 -1.40
CA ARG A 387 -18.21 10.05 -1.92
C ARG A 387 -18.91 11.24 -1.30
N ASP A 388 -18.87 11.38 0.02
CA ASP A 388 -19.48 12.50 0.74
C ASP A 388 -18.94 13.85 0.26
N ALA A 389 -17.64 13.94 0.01
CA ALA A 389 -17.02 15.16 -0.51
C ALA A 389 -17.51 15.49 -1.93
N VAL A 390 -17.55 14.49 -2.81
CA VAL A 390 -18.09 14.64 -4.18
C VAL A 390 -19.59 14.97 -4.14
N LEU A 391 -20.34 14.40 -3.20
CA LEU A 391 -21.77 14.69 -3.01
C LEU A 391 -22.00 16.16 -2.67
N VAL A 392 -21.23 16.69 -1.71
CA VAL A 392 -21.28 18.11 -1.31
C VAL A 392 -20.89 19.01 -2.48
N LEU A 393 -19.76 18.73 -3.14
CA LEU A 393 -19.29 19.53 -4.27
C LEU A 393 -20.32 19.55 -5.41
N GLY A 394 -20.88 18.40 -5.79
CA GLY A 394 -21.83 18.36 -6.88
C GLY A 394 -23.18 19.01 -6.55
N GLU A 395 -23.62 18.99 -5.29
CA GLU A 395 -24.80 19.75 -4.86
C GLU A 395 -24.56 21.26 -4.96
N VAL A 396 -23.37 21.71 -4.57
CA VAL A 396 -22.98 23.12 -4.69
C VAL A 396 -22.84 23.53 -6.16
N ALA A 397 -22.17 22.72 -6.98
CA ALA A 397 -22.00 22.98 -8.41
C ALA A 397 -23.33 23.02 -9.17
N GLU A 398 -24.28 22.13 -8.83
CA GLU A 398 -25.62 22.12 -9.43
C GLU A 398 -26.38 23.43 -9.12
N ARG A 399 -26.35 23.88 -7.87
CA ARG A 399 -26.99 25.16 -7.47
C ARG A 399 -26.34 26.35 -8.16
N LEU A 400 -25.02 26.30 -8.36
CA LEU A 400 -24.29 27.30 -9.09
C LEU A 400 -24.50 27.17 -10.60
N HIS A 401 -24.94 26.04 -11.14
CA HIS A 401 -24.95 25.76 -12.58
C HIS A 401 -23.52 25.79 -13.17
N ASP A 402 -22.52 25.35 -12.40
CA ASP A 402 -21.16 25.16 -12.91
C ASP A 402 -21.06 23.77 -13.57
N PRO A 403 -20.52 23.65 -14.81
CA PRO A 403 -20.31 22.36 -15.46
C PRO A 403 -19.41 21.44 -14.64
N LEU A 404 -19.95 20.28 -14.25
CA LEU A 404 -19.27 19.28 -13.43
C LEU A 404 -19.40 17.89 -14.03
N GLN A 405 -18.26 17.26 -14.33
CA GLN A 405 -18.16 15.84 -14.64
C GLN A 405 -17.59 15.09 -13.45
N VAL A 406 -18.14 13.92 -13.15
CA VAL A 406 -17.62 13.04 -12.09
C VAL A 406 -17.27 11.69 -12.71
N LEU A 407 -16.01 11.34 -12.61
CA LEU A 407 -15.43 10.08 -13.05
C LEU A 407 -14.93 9.32 -11.84
N ALA A 408 -15.09 8.00 -11.84
CA ALA A 408 -14.41 7.11 -10.91
C ALA A 408 -13.51 6.15 -11.69
N PHE A 409 -12.37 5.72 -11.15
CA PHE A 409 -11.50 4.80 -11.86
C PHE A 409 -10.98 3.67 -10.97
N ALA A 410 -10.76 2.53 -11.61
CA ALA A 410 -10.06 1.38 -11.06
C ALA A 410 -9.33 0.66 -12.19
N SER A 411 -8.15 0.14 -11.90
CA SER A 411 -7.34 -0.61 -12.85
C SER A 411 -7.28 -2.09 -12.51
N HIS A 412 -7.20 -2.92 -13.55
CA HIS A 412 -6.89 -4.33 -13.48
C HIS A 412 -5.83 -4.59 -14.55
N THR A 413 -4.55 -4.27 -14.26
CA THR A 413 -3.44 -4.21 -15.22
C THR A 413 -3.54 -3.07 -16.25
N ARG A 414 -2.45 -2.84 -17.00
CA ARG A 414 -2.41 -1.92 -18.15
C ARG A 414 -3.50 -2.18 -19.19
N ASN A 415 -3.91 -3.44 -19.35
CA ASN A 415 -4.81 -3.85 -20.42
C ASN A 415 -6.28 -3.59 -20.08
N ARG A 416 -6.60 -3.20 -18.83
CA ARG A 416 -7.99 -3.00 -18.40
C ARG A 416 -8.11 -1.96 -17.29
N ILE A 417 -8.04 -0.69 -17.68
CA ILE A 417 -8.32 0.43 -16.80
C ILE A 417 -9.77 0.86 -17.01
N ARG A 418 -10.62 0.73 -16.01
CA ARG A 418 -12.04 1.13 -16.13
C ARG A 418 -12.22 2.53 -15.58
N VAL A 419 -12.83 3.39 -16.39
CA VAL A 419 -13.24 4.74 -15.98
C VAL A 419 -14.77 4.78 -15.99
N PHE A 420 -15.37 4.79 -14.82
CA PHE A 420 -16.80 4.86 -14.61
C PHE A 420 -17.27 6.30 -14.72
N VAL A 421 -18.18 6.56 -15.66
CA VAL A 421 -18.84 7.87 -15.76
C VAL A 421 -19.97 7.91 -14.75
N VAL A 422 -19.71 8.58 -13.62
CA VAL A 422 -20.71 8.79 -12.55
C VAL A 422 -21.69 9.87 -12.97
N ARG A 423 -21.18 10.97 -13.51
CA ARG A 423 -21.92 12.09 -14.08
C ARG A 423 -21.21 12.56 -15.34
N ASP A 424 -21.93 12.63 -16.45
CA ASP A 424 -21.48 13.36 -17.63
C ASP A 424 -21.96 14.82 -17.62
N TRP A 425 -21.41 15.66 -18.50
CA TRP A 425 -21.60 17.12 -18.49
C TRP A 425 -23.08 17.57 -18.47
N ASP A 426 -23.92 16.97 -19.31
CA ASP A 426 -25.32 17.35 -19.50
C ASP A 426 -26.30 16.54 -18.62
N GLU A 427 -25.79 15.76 -17.67
CA GLU A 427 -26.62 14.87 -16.87
C GLU A 427 -27.08 15.52 -15.55
N PRO A 428 -28.38 15.39 -15.17
CA PRO A 428 -28.88 15.94 -13.91
C PRO A 428 -28.23 15.28 -12.70
N TRP A 429 -27.93 16.09 -11.68
CA TRP A 429 -27.22 15.62 -10.49
C TRP A 429 -27.91 14.47 -9.74
N THR A 430 -29.23 14.40 -9.80
CA THR A 430 -30.03 13.33 -9.17
C THR A 430 -29.63 11.92 -9.62
N ARG A 431 -29.22 11.73 -10.88
CA ARG A 431 -28.78 10.42 -11.39
C ARG A 431 -27.40 10.04 -10.86
N ALA A 432 -26.50 11.03 -10.80
CA ALA A 432 -25.16 10.86 -10.27
C ALA A 432 -25.17 10.45 -8.79
N LYS A 433 -26.06 11.02 -7.98
CA LYS A 433 -26.23 10.64 -6.56
C LYS A 433 -26.49 9.13 -6.39
N ALA A 434 -27.43 8.59 -7.16
CA ALA A 434 -27.75 7.16 -7.10
C ALA A 434 -26.54 6.30 -7.48
N ARG A 435 -25.76 6.72 -8.49
CA ARG A 435 -24.55 6.00 -8.90
C ARG A 435 -23.42 6.08 -7.89
N LEU A 436 -23.23 7.22 -7.22
CA LEU A 436 -22.25 7.37 -6.14
C LEU A 436 -22.50 6.40 -5.00
N ASP A 437 -23.78 6.17 -4.64
CA ASP A 437 -24.17 5.19 -3.61
C ASP A 437 -23.79 3.74 -3.97
N HIS A 438 -23.65 3.42 -5.26
CA HIS A 438 -23.37 2.07 -5.77
C HIS A 438 -21.90 1.85 -6.16
N LEU A 439 -21.05 2.87 -5.96
CA LEU A 439 -19.62 2.62 -6.10
C LEU A 439 -19.21 1.55 -5.08
N THR A 440 -18.17 0.80 -5.39
CA THR A 440 -17.56 -0.19 -4.49
C THR A 440 -16.06 -0.17 -4.72
N PRO A 441 -15.22 -0.32 -3.68
CA PRO A 441 -13.79 -0.47 -3.89
C PRO A 441 -13.51 -1.70 -4.74
N GLN A 442 -12.62 -1.58 -5.72
CA GLN A 442 -12.24 -2.66 -6.62
C GLN A 442 -10.93 -2.32 -7.34
N GLY A 443 -10.16 -3.35 -7.69
CA GLY A 443 -8.93 -3.21 -8.47
C GLY A 443 -7.85 -2.33 -7.81
N TYR A 444 -7.00 -1.76 -8.65
CA TYR A 444 -5.78 -1.04 -8.30
C TYR A 444 -5.77 0.41 -8.84
N THR A 445 -4.68 1.14 -8.61
CA THR A 445 -4.50 2.58 -8.85
C THR A 445 -3.49 2.90 -9.96
N ARG A 446 -3.81 2.62 -11.23
CA ARG A 446 -3.05 3.12 -12.39
C ARG A 446 -3.48 4.52 -12.81
N LEU A 447 -3.07 5.50 -12.01
CA LEU A 447 -3.56 6.87 -12.08
C LEU A 447 -3.14 7.62 -13.35
N GLY A 448 -1.96 7.40 -13.91
CA GLY A 448 -1.46 8.17 -15.07
C GLY A 448 -2.38 8.12 -16.30
N PRO A 449 -2.71 6.92 -16.83
CA PRO A 449 -3.67 6.78 -17.93
C PRO A 449 -5.08 7.29 -17.58
N ALA A 450 -5.52 7.17 -16.33
CA ALA A 450 -6.81 7.71 -15.89
C ALA A 450 -6.82 9.24 -15.92
N VAL A 451 -5.74 9.89 -15.48
CA VAL A 451 -5.54 11.35 -15.57
C VAL A 451 -5.51 11.80 -17.03
N ARG A 452 -4.77 11.11 -17.90
CA ARG A 452 -4.76 11.41 -19.35
C ARG A 452 -6.15 11.29 -19.96
N HIS A 453 -6.92 10.28 -19.55
CA HIS A 453 -8.29 10.11 -20.02
C HIS A 453 -9.22 11.25 -19.55
N ALA A 454 -9.18 11.59 -18.27
CA ALA A 454 -9.96 12.68 -17.72
C ALA A 454 -9.59 14.03 -18.37
N ALA A 455 -8.29 14.29 -18.55
CA ALA A 455 -7.79 15.48 -19.23
C ALA A 455 -8.25 15.56 -20.69
N ALA A 456 -8.22 14.44 -21.44
CA ALA A 456 -8.70 14.38 -22.82
C ALA A 456 -10.21 14.63 -22.95
N LEU A 457 -11.01 14.19 -21.96
CA LEU A 457 -12.44 14.50 -21.91
C LEU A 457 -12.69 15.97 -21.58
N LEU A 458 -11.99 16.49 -20.57
CA LEU A 458 -12.10 17.88 -20.13
C LEU A 458 -11.61 18.87 -21.20
N ASP A 459 -10.58 18.51 -21.97
CA ASP A 459 -10.06 19.37 -23.02
C ASP A 459 -11.08 19.63 -24.15
N ARG A 460 -11.94 18.65 -24.43
CA ARG A 460 -13.04 18.79 -25.42
C ARG A 460 -14.12 19.77 -24.97
N HIS A 461 -14.24 20.03 -23.67
CA HIS A 461 -15.25 20.94 -23.15
C HIS A 461 -14.88 22.40 -23.43
N ARG A 462 -15.84 23.18 -23.94
CA ARG A 462 -15.67 24.60 -24.24
C ARG A 462 -15.88 25.45 -22.97
N ALA A 463 -14.87 25.49 -22.11
CA ALA A 463 -14.82 26.40 -20.96
C ALA A 463 -13.50 27.19 -20.94
N ARG A 464 -13.56 28.46 -20.53
CA ARG A 464 -12.38 29.33 -20.40
C ARG A 464 -11.37 28.83 -19.39
N ARG A 465 -11.83 28.28 -18.27
CA ARG A 465 -10.98 27.63 -17.27
C ARG A 465 -11.39 26.16 -17.15
N LYS A 466 -10.40 25.28 -17.06
CA LYS A 466 -10.61 23.84 -16.91
C LYS A 466 -9.92 23.38 -15.63
N LEU A 467 -10.63 22.64 -14.79
CA LEU A 467 -10.16 22.17 -13.50
C LEU A 467 -10.29 20.65 -13.40
N LEU A 468 -9.20 19.96 -13.10
CA LEU A 468 -9.18 18.53 -12.79
C LEU A 468 -8.88 18.35 -11.30
N LEU A 469 -9.85 17.81 -10.57
CA LEU A 469 -9.70 17.47 -9.15
C LEU A 469 -9.50 15.97 -9.01
N VAL A 470 -8.35 15.55 -8.48
CA VAL A 470 -8.04 14.12 -8.27
C VAL A 470 -8.20 13.79 -6.80
N ILE A 471 -9.05 12.82 -6.46
CA ILE A 471 -9.22 12.33 -5.10
C ILE A 471 -8.65 10.92 -5.06
N THR A 472 -7.51 10.75 -4.39
CA THR A 472 -6.76 9.49 -4.35
C THR A 472 -6.00 9.40 -3.02
N ASP A 473 -5.67 8.19 -2.60
CA ASP A 473 -4.76 7.95 -1.48
C ASP A 473 -3.29 8.29 -1.83
N GLY A 474 -3.01 8.64 -3.09
CA GLY A 474 -1.72 9.14 -3.55
C GLY A 474 -0.68 8.05 -3.82
N LYS A 475 -1.07 6.77 -3.86
CA LYS A 475 -0.16 5.65 -4.11
C LYS A 475 -0.50 4.97 -5.44
N PRO A 476 0.20 5.32 -6.55
CA PRO A 476 0.06 4.56 -7.77
C PRO A 476 0.50 3.11 -7.53
N THR A 477 -0.41 2.18 -7.77
CA THR A 477 -0.21 0.74 -7.59
C THR A 477 -0.98 0.01 -8.69
N ASP A 478 -0.38 -0.96 -9.36
CA ASP A 478 -1.08 -1.88 -10.28
C ASP A 478 -0.32 -3.21 -10.32
N PHE A 479 -0.99 -4.26 -10.81
CA PHE A 479 -0.51 -5.64 -10.75
C PHE A 479 0.82 -5.90 -11.49
N ASP A 480 1.16 -5.06 -12.49
CA ASP A 480 2.30 -5.21 -13.41
C ASP A 480 3.46 -4.23 -13.10
N ARG A 481 3.76 -3.99 -11.82
CA ARG A 481 4.89 -3.15 -11.34
C ARG A 481 4.71 -1.64 -11.57
N TYR A 482 3.47 -1.15 -11.70
CA TYR A 482 3.17 0.29 -11.69
C TYR A 482 3.20 0.84 -10.26
N GLU A 483 4.38 0.87 -9.64
CA GLU A 483 4.57 1.29 -8.25
C GLU A 483 5.80 2.19 -8.12
N GLY A 484 6.00 2.74 -6.91
CA GLY A 484 7.21 3.47 -6.54
C GLY A 484 7.57 4.64 -7.47
N ARG A 485 8.84 4.75 -7.83
CA ARG A 485 9.38 5.80 -8.69
C ARG A 485 8.77 5.74 -10.09
N TYR A 486 8.56 4.55 -10.65
CA TYR A 486 8.01 4.41 -11.99
C TYR A 486 6.58 4.99 -12.07
N GLY A 487 5.67 4.50 -11.22
CA GLY A 487 4.30 4.98 -11.16
C GLY A 487 4.24 6.48 -10.85
N THR A 488 5.05 6.95 -9.90
CA THR A 488 5.13 8.38 -9.54
C THR A 488 5.56 9.25 -10.73
N ARG A 489 6.54 8.81 -11.52
CA ARG A 489 7.05 9.56 -12.67
C ARG A 489 6.06 9.57 -13.84
N ASP A 490 5.34 8.48 -14.08
CA ASP A 490 4.28 8.46 -15.10
C ASP A 490 3.10 9.36 -14.70
N VAL A 491 2.63 9.27 -13.44
CA VAL A 491 1.59 10.15 -12.92
C VAL A 491 2.02 11.61 -13.04
N LYS A 492 3.25 11.93 -12.62
CA LYS A 492 3.81 13.28 -12.78
C LYS A 492 3.75 13.73 -14.24
N ARG A 493 4.18 12.88 -15.17
CA ARG A 493 4.16 13.22 -16.59
C ARG A 493 2.74 13.46 -17.10
N ALA A 494 1.77 12.63 -16.71
CA ALA A 494 0.35 12.80 -17.05
C ALA A 494 -0.24 14.12 -16.51
N LEU A 495 0.16 14.53 -15.31
CA LEU A 495 -0.26 15.81 -14.70
C LEU A 495 0.37 17.02 -15.38
N ASP A 496 1.65 16.91 -15.76
CA ASP A 496 2.36 17.93 -16.52
C ASP A 496 1.70 18.08 -17.92
N GLU A 497 1.36 16.98 -18.60
CA GLU A 497 0.60 16.97 -19.86
C GLU A 497 -0.77 17.67 -19.72
N ALA A 498 -1.51 17.40 -18.65
CA ALA A 498 -2.78 18.09 -18.40
C ALA A 498 -2.58 19.59 -18.19
N THR A 499 -1.50 19.98 -17.50
CA THR A 499 -1.13 21.39 -17.30
C THR A 499 -0.80 22.08 -18.63
N ASP A 500 -0.11 21.38 -19.54
CA ASP A 500 0.25 21.89 -20.87
C ASP A 500 -1.00 22.14 -21.74
N LEU A 501 -2.09 21.41 -21.50
CA LEU A 501 -3.41 21.66 -22.10
C LEU A 501 -4.16 22.85 -21.47
N GLY A 502 -3.54 23.58 -20.53
CA GLY A 502 -4.16 24.68 -19.81
C GLY A 502 -5.17 24.25 -18.75
N ILE A 503 -5.13 22.97 -18.32
CA ILE A 503 -5.99 22.44 -17.27
C ILE A 503 -5.31 22.63 -15.91
N ALA A 504 -5.97 23.32 -14.99
CA ALA A 504 -5.52 23.39 -13.60
C ALA A 504 -5.78 22.04 -12.94
N VAL A 505 -4.75 21.42 -12.35
CA VAL A 505 -4.88 20.14 -11.65
C VAL A 505 -4.63 20.31 -10.16
N HIS A 506 -5.47 19.71 -9.32
CA HIS A 506 -5.29 19.68 -7.87
C HIS A 506 -5.65 18.31 -7.30
N ALA A 507 -4.76 17.71 -6.50
CA ALA A 507 -5.06 16.43 -5.84
C ALA A 507 -5.37 16.59 -4.35
N LEU A 508 -6.29 15.78 -3.86
CA LEU A 508 -6.63 15.66 -2.46
C LEU A 508 -6.35 14.23 -2.00
N ALA A 509 -5.55 14.09 -0.94
CA ALA A 509 -5.32 12.81 -0.27
C ALA A 509 -5.73 12.84 1.19
N ILE A 510 -6.15 11.67 1.64
CA ILE A 510 -6.79 11.43 2.94
C ILE A 510 -5.80 10.72 3.91
N ASP A 511 -4.72 10.15 3.39
CA ASP A 511 -3.72 9.39 4.16
C ASP A 511 -2.46 10.23 4.45
N GLU A 512 -1.88 10.03 5.63
CA GLU A 512 -0.65 10.69 6.08
C GLU A 512 0.58 10.19 5.30
N VAL A 513 0.53 8.95 4.79
CA VAL A 513 1.58 8.41 3.91
C VAL A 513 1.62 9.13 2.56
N ALA A 514 0.48 9.63 2.07
CA ALA A 514 0.39 10.39 0.82
C ALA A 514 1.20 11.70 0.83
N ARG A 515 1.59 12.17 2.03
CA ARG A 515 2.42 13.36 2.24
C ARG A 515 3.77 13.30 1.54
N HIS A 516 4.32 12.10 1.30
CA HIS A 516 5.62 11.95 0.64
C HIS A 516 5.50 11.79 -0.88
N ALA A 517 4.44 11.13 -1.35
CA ALA A 517 4.24 10.83 -2.77
C ALA A 517 3.69 12.03 -3.57
N LEU A 518 2.66 12.71 -3.07
CA LEU A 518 1.99 13.80 -3.79
C LEU A 518 2.88 15.01 -4.12
N PRO A 519 3.77 15.50 -3.23
CA PRO A 519 4.65 16.62 -3.57
C PRO A 519 5.57 16.29 -4.73
N THR A 520 6.04 15.04 -4.80
CA THR A 520 6.90 14.53 -5.87
C THR A 520 6.17 14.50 -7.21
N MET A 521 4.85 14.26 -7.20
CA MET A 521 4.03 14.20 -8.42
C MET A 521 3.56 15.58 -8.90
N LEU A 522 2.95 16.38 -8.02
CA LEU A 522 2.16 17.58 -8.38
C LEU A 522 2.92 18.90 -8.22
N GLY A 523 4.10 18.89 -7.61
CA GLY A 523 4.84 20.11 -7.28
C GLY A 523 4.13 20.97 -6.22
N PRO A 524 4.71 22.12 -5.84
CA PRO A 524 4.19 22.95 -4.75
C PRO A 524 2.82 23.57 -5.09
N GLY A 525 1.90 23.57 -4.12
CA GLY A 525 0.62 24.28 -4.19
C GLY A 525 -0.54 23.57 -4.92
N ARG A 526 -0.30 22.40 -5.52
CA ARG A 526 -1.28 21.63 -6.31
C ARG A 526 -1.81 20.37 -5.61
N TRP A 527 -1.57 20.26 -4.31
CA TRP A 527 -2.03 19.12 -3.52
C TRP A 527 -2.51 19.56 -2.14
N THR A 528 -3.34 18.75 -1.51
CA THR A 528 -3.79 18.93 -0.13
C THR A 528 -3.89 17.57 0.54
N VAL A 529 -3.09 17.37 1.59
CA VAL A 529 -3.13 16.17 2.43
C VAL A 529 -3.90 16.52 3.70
N LEU A 530 -4.87 15.69 4.04
CA LEU A 530 -5.75 15.91 5.18
C LEU A 530 -5.42 14.92 6.28
N SER A 531 -5.06 15.42 7.46
CA SER A 531 -4.86 14.58 8.66
C SER A 531 -6.18 14.04 9.23
N ASN A 532 -7.30 14.73 8.98
CA ASN A 532 -8.64 14.25 9.33
C ASN A 532 -9.46 14.05 8.04
N PRO A 533 -9.78 12.80 7.68
CA PRO A 533 -10.61 12.47 6.54
C PRO A 533 -11.96 13.20 6.50
N GLU A 534 -12.62 13.41 7.64
CA GLU A 534 -13.94 14.03 7.71
C GLU A 534 -13.94 15.48 7.19
N ARG A 535 -12.78 16.12 7.11
CA ARG A 535 -12.61 17.49 6.59
C ARG A 535 -12.50 17.53 5.07
N LEU A 536 -12.45 16.39 4.39
CA LEU A 536 -12.36 16.33 2.93
C LEU A 536 -13.45 17.10 2.19
N PRO A 537 -14.74 17.05 2.57
CA PRO A 537 -15.78 17.85 1.93
C PRO A 537 -15.54 19.37 2.06
N GLU A 538 -15.05 19.82 3.22
CA GLU A 538 -14.71 21.23 3.47
C GLU A 538 -13.48 21.65 2.66
N ALA A 539 -12.42 20.84 2.68
CA ALA A 539 -11.20 21.09 1.94
C ALA A 539 -11.43 21.13 0.43
N LEU A 540 -12.20 20.18 -0.11
CA LEU A 540 -12.60 20.15 -1.51
C LEU A 540 -13.36 21.42 -1.90
N GLY A 541 -14.30 21.86 -1.05
CA GLY A 541 -15.03 23.11 -1.26
C GLY A 541 -14.12 24.35 -1.30
N HIS A 542 -13.15 24.44 -0.38
CA HIS A 542 -12.18 25.54 -0.36
C HIS A 542 -11.21 25.51 -1.56
N VAL A 543 -10.73 24.33 -1.95
CA VAL A 543 -9.89 24.15 -3.13
C VAL A 543 -10.66 24.56 -4.39
N TYR A 544 -11.91 24.10 -4.50
CA TYR A 544 -12.79 24.51 -5.58
C TYR A 544 -12.89 26.02 -5.61
N ASP A 545 -13.29 26.66 -4.52
CA ASP A 545 -13.44 28.11 -4.43
C ASP A 545 -12.18 28.88 -4.85
N ARG A 546 -11.02 28.54 -4.27
CA ARG A 546 -9.75 29.18 -4.58
C ARG A 546 -9.34 29.06 -6.05
N LEU A 547 -9.52 27.90 -6.65
CA LEU A 547 -9.09 27.64 -8.04
C LEU A 547 -10.04 28.21 -9.08
N THR A 548 -11.25 28.54 -8.65
CA THR A 548 -12.29 28.99 -9.55
C THR A 548 -12.58 30.50 -9.37
N ALA A 549 -12.19 31.12 -8.25
CA ALA A 549 -12.09 32.58 -8.09
C ALA A 549 -11.12 33.15 -9.14
#